data_AF-A0A371YIA5-F1
#
_entry.id   AF-A0A371YIA5-F1
#
_cell.length_a   1.000
_cell.length_b   1.000
_cell.length_c   1.000
_cell.angle_alpha   90.00
_cell.angle_beta   90.00
_cell.angle_gamma   90.00
#
_symmetry.space_group_name_H-M   'P 1'
#
loop_
_entity.id
_entity.type
_entity.pdbx_description
1 polymer ?
#
loop_
_entity_poly.entity_id
_entity_poly.type
_entity_poly.pdbx_seq_one_letter_code
_entity_poly.pdbx_strand_id
1 'polypeptide(L)'
;MSITTTHTDYDKHIATWNKLDDVCGGQEVIKAKTEVYLKRPSLFTSRDDPDGKKRYAEYLHRAIFPGVTSRTLASHIGLAFGKTPVFNRPSELEYLERNADGAGRSIYQVAQRATRLINRNYRCGIYVDHPSVAPSKNRAEDATKGAFPMIHVIQAAAIKDWDYIIVGNQKKLSFVKILESIKVRNGFSV
;
A
#
# COMPACT_ATOMS: atom_id res chain seq x y z
N MET A 1 -20.82 -10.35 -12.88
CA MET A 1 -20.04 -9.11 -12.68
C MET A 1 -18.94 -9.06 -13.73
N SER A 2 -18.72 -7.92 -14.38
CA SER A 2 -17.67 -7.78 -15.41
C SER A 2 -16.29 -7.71 -14.75
N ILE A 3 -15.25 -8.20 -15.43
CA ILE A 3 -13.86 -8.15 -14.94
C ILE A 3 -13.43 -6.68 -14.68
N THR A 4 -13.98 -5.75 -15.47
CA THR A 4 -13.71 -4.31 -15.41
C THR A 4 -14.47 -3.54 -14.34
N THR A 5 -15.48 -4.14 -13.70
CA THR A 5 -16.28 -3.44 -12.68
C THR A 5 -15.46 -3.18 -11.41
N THR A 6 -15.56 -1.97 -10.87
CA THR A 6 -14.98 -1.50 -9.61
C THR A 6 -16.06 -1.29 -8.56
N HIS A 7 -15.69 -1.35 -7.28
CA HIS A 7 -16.61 -1.05 -6.18
C HIS A 7 -16.92 0.45 -6.13
N THR A 8 -18.15 0.83 -5.79
CA THR A 8 -18.58 2.24 -5.71
C THR A 8 -17.73 3.08 -4.76
N ASP A 9 -17.43 2.55 -3.57
CA ASP A 9 -16.52 3.21 -2.63
C ASP A 9 -15.09 3.32 -3.17
N TYR A 10 -14.62 2.36 -3.97
CA TYR A 10 -13.30 2.47 -4.60
C TYR A 10 -13.28 3.68 -5.54
N ASP A 11 -14.27 3.82 -6.41
CA ASP A 11 -14.35 4.93 -7.38
C ASP A 11 -14.49 6.29 -6.68
N LYS A 12 -15.24 6.32 -5.57
CA LYS A 12 -15.40 7.53 -4.76
C LYS A 12 -14.10 7.98 -4.10
N HIS A 13 -13.23 7.06 -3.69
CA HIS A 13 -12.10 7.37 -2.81
C HIS A 13 -10.72 7.24 -3.46
N ILE A 14 -10.60 6.61 -4.63
CA ILE A 14 -9.31 6.39 -5.30
C ILE A 14 -8.52 7.68 -5.56
N ALA A 15 -9.18 8.75 -5.98
CA ALA A 15 -8.52 10.04 -6.21
C ALA A 15 -7.92 10.61 -4.90
N THR A 16 -8.65 10.48 -3.79
CA THR A 16 -8.19 10.89 -2.46
C THR A 16 -7.03 10.02 -1.99
N TRP A 17 -7.11 8.70 -2.16
CA TRP A 17 -6.03 7.78 -1.79
C TRP A 17 -4.75 8.06 -2.55
N ASN A 18 -4.83 8.26 -3.87
CA ASN A 18 -3.68 8.61 -4.69
C ASN A 18 -3.06 9.96 -4.27
N LYS A 19 -3.90 10.95 -3.96
CA LYS A 19 -3.43 12.24 -3.44
C LYS A 19 -2.69 12.09 -2.11
N LEU A 20 -3.22 11.30 -1.18
CA LEU A 20 -2.57 11.05 0.11
C LEU A 20 -1.26 10.28 -0.04
N ASP A 21 -1.20 9.34 -0.99
CA ASP A 21 0.02 8.63 -1.34
C ASP A 21 1.08 9.58 -1.91
N ASP A 22 0.70 10.49 -2.83
CA ASP A 22 1.60 11.50 -3.40
C ASP A 22 2.11 12.49 -2.34
N VAL A 23 1.21 12.99 -1.48
CA VAL A 23 1.54 13.90 -0.36
C VAL A 23 2.52 13.25 0.62
N CYS A 24 2.32 11.97 0.93
CA CYS A 24 3.27 11.21 1.74
C CYS A 24 4.58 10.88 1.00
N GLY A 25 4.57 10.83 -0.33
CA GLY A 25 5.74 10.66 -1.19
C GLY A 25 6.69 11.85 -1.21
N GLY A 26 6.24 13.02 -0.74
CA GLY A 26 7.09 14.18 -0.51
C GLY A 26 7.16 15.14 -1.70
N GLN A 27 8.09 16.10 -1.61
CA GLN A 27 8.16 17.21 -2.56
C GLN A 27 8.41 16.76 -4.00
N GLU A 28 9.33 15.81 -4.21
CA GLU A 28 9.68 15.34 -5.56
C GLU A 28 8.48 14.71 -6.27
N VAL A 29 7.70 13.89 -5.56
CA VAL A 29 6.49 13.25 -6.11
C VAL A 29 5.42 14.30 -6.44
N ILE A 30 5.21 15.27 -5.55
CA ILE A 30 4.25 16.36 -5.78
C ILE A 30 4.66 17.23 -6.96
N LYS A 31 5.94 17.63 -7.06
CA LYS A 31 6.44 18.46 -8.16
C LYS A 31 6.42 17.73 -9.50
N ALA A 32 6.70 16.43 -9.52
CA ALA A 32 6.60 15.61 -10.72
C ALA A 32 5.17 15.57 -11.32
N LYS A 33 4.14 15.79 -10.50
CA LYS A 33 2.74 15.85 -10.95
C LYS A 33 2.32 17.22 -11.51
N THR A 34 3.22 18.20 -11.49
CA THR A 34 3.09 19.51 -12.17
C THR A 34 1.70 20.15 -11.98
N GLU A 35 0.95 20.35 -13.07
CA GLU A 35 -0.31 21.09 -13.10
C GLU A 35 -1.44 20.42 -12.30
N VAL A 36 -1.30 19.14 -11.96
CA VAL A 36 -2.27 18.43 -11.11
C VAL A 36 -2.34 19.05 -9.71
N TYR A 37 -1.19 19.40 -9.13
CA TYR A 37 -1.11 20.00 -7.79
C TYR A 37 -0.76 21.48 -7.79
N LEU A 38 0.00 21.93 -8.79
CA LEU A 38 0.41 23.32 -8.94
C LEU A 38 -0.05 23.82 -10.31
N LYS A 39 -1.32 24.22 -10.41
CA LYS A 39 -1.88 24.71 -11.67
C LYS A 39 -1.09 25.91 -12.18
N ARG A 40 -0.80 25.91 -13.48
CA ARG A 40 -0.12 27.03 -14.14
C ARG A 40 -1.04 28.27 -14.13
N PRO A 41 -0.59 29.41 -13.58
CA PRO A 41 -1.34 30.66 -13.67
C PRO A 41 -1.49 31.13 -15.13
N SER A 42 -2.67 31.63 -15.49
CA SER A 42 -2.96 32.15 -16.85
C SER A 42 -2.04 33.31 -17.26
N LEU A 43 -1.62 34.11 -16.27
CA LEU A 43 -0.72 35.26 -16.42
C LEU A 43 0.73 34.88 -16.80
N PHE A 44 1.07 33.59 -16.84
CA PHE A 44 2.40 33.14 -17.26
C PHE A 44 2.56 33.16 -18.77
N THR A 45 1.47 33.20 -19.52
CA THR A 45 1.51 33.42 -20.96
C THR A 45 1.96 34.85 -21.27
N SER A 46 2.88 35.01 -22.21
CA SER A 46 3.36 36.31 -22.67
C SER A 46 3.66 36.25 -24.17
N ARG A 47 3.90 37.40 -24.81
CA ARG A 47 4.27 37.45 -26.23
C ARG A 47 5.53 36.62 -26.55
N ASP A 48 6.49 36.58 -25.62
CA ASP A 48 7.78 35.90 -25.79
C ASP A 48 7.81 34.47 -25.19
N ASP A 49 6.76 34.09 -24.46
CA ASP A 49 6.50 32.72 -23.98
C ASP A 49 4.98 32.44 -24.06
N PRO A 50 4.43 32.19 -25.26
CA PRO A 50 2.99 32.01 -25.45
C PRO A 50 2.43 30.83 -24.63
N ASP A 51 3.25 29.81 -24.40
CA ASP A 51 2.90 28.65 -23.59
C ASP A 51 3.13 28.86 -22.07
N GLY A 52 3.79 29.96 -21.67
CA GLY A 52 4.15 30.24 -20.27
C GLY A 52 5.02 29.15 -19.60
N LYS A 53 5.70 28.31 -20.38
CA LYS A 53 6.42 27.13 -19.88
C LYS A 53 7.65 27.50 -19.07
N LYS A 54 8.39 28.54 -19.47
CA LYS A 54 9.62 28.95 -18.78
C LYS A 54 9.29 29.53 -17.41
N ARG A 55 8.29 30.41 -17.35
CA ARG A 55 7.79 30.98 -16.08
C ARG A 55 7.22 29.91 -15.17
N TYR A 56 6.51 28.92 -15.73
CA TYR A 56 5.99 27.81 -14.96
C TYR A 56 7.10 26.92 -14.38
N ALA A 57 8.16 26.63 -15.14
CA ALA A 57 9.30 25.86 -14.65
C ALA A 57 10.00 26.56 -13.47
N GLU A 58 10.21 27.89 -13.55
CA GLU A 58 10.73 28.67 -12.42
C GLU A 58 9.81 28.63 -11.20
N TYR A 59 8.50 28.73 -11.43
CA TYR A 59 7.51 28.66 -10.36
C TYR A 59 7.52 27.29 -9.67
N LEU A 60 7.55 26.20 -10.43
CA LEU A 60 7.63 24.84 -9.92
C LEU A 60 8.94 24.60 -9.15
N HIS A 61 10.07 25.12 -9.65
CA HIS A 61 11.36 25.04 -8.98
C HIS A 61 11.31 25.73 -7.61
N ARG A 62 10.78 26.96 -7.55
CA ARG A 62 10.70 27.78 -6.33
C ARG A 62 9.59 27.34 -5.36
N ALA A 63 8.58 26.60 -5.82
CA ALA A 63 7.50 26.12 -4.96
C ALA A 63 8.05 25.25 -3.83
N ILE A 64 7.59 25.49 -2.60
CA ILE A 64 7.99 24.75 -1.41
C ILE A 64 6.85 23.84 -0.99
N PHE A 65 7.14 22.55 -0.80
CA PHE A 65 6.21 21.61 -0.20
C PHE A 65 6.69 21.24 1.20
N PRO A 66 5.99 21.66 2.27
CA PRO A 66 6.49 21.53 3.63
C PRO A 66 6.55 20.08 4.14
N GLY A 67 5.86 19.14 3.49
CA GLY A 67 5.95 17.70 3.81
C GLY A 67 5.50 17.33 5.23
N VAL A 68 4.58 18.09 5.83
CA VAL A 68 4.14 17.87 7.22
C VAL A 68 3.45 16.51 7.37
N THR A 69 2.62 16.12 6.40
CA THR A 69 1.79 14.91 6.48
C THR A 69 2.60 13.63 6.62
N SER A 70 3.71 13.47 5.89
CA SER A 70 4.57 12.28 6.01
C SER A 70 5.23 12.20 7.38
N ARG A 71 5.67 13.35 7.94
CA ARG A 71 6.23 13.45 9.29
C ARG A 71 5.17 13.11 10.34
N THR A 72 3.98 13.70 10.26
CA THR A 72 2.87 13.39 11.18
C THR A 72 2.50 11.91 11.15
N LEU A 73 2.41 11.31 9.95
CA LEU A 73 2.15 9.88 9.82
C LEU A 73 3.25 9.03 10.49
N ALA A 74 4.52 9.40 10.30
CA ALA A 74 5.62 8.70 10.98
C ALA A 74 5.53 8.85 12.51
N SER A 75 5.22 10.04 13.01
CA SER A 75 5.02 10.30 14.44
C SER A 75 3.86 9.50 15.02
N HIS A 76 2.71 9.44 14.34
CA HIS A 76 1.57 8.62 14.77
C HIS A 76 1.92 7.14 14.89
N ILE A 77 2.68 6.60 13.94
CA ILE A 77 3.14 5.20 14.00
C ILE A 77 4.15 5.01 15.13
N GLY A 78 5.07 5.95 15.33
CA GLY A 78 6.00 5.92 16.46
C GLY A 78 5.30 5.93 17.82
N LEU A 79 4.25 6.73 17.96
CA LEU A 79 3.42 6.78 19.18
C LEU A 79 2.63 5.49 19.38
N ALA A 80 1.94 5.00 18.34
CA ALA A 80 1.12 3.80 18.43
C ALA A 80 1.93 2.53 18.77
N PHE A 81 3.18 2.46 18.30
CA PHE A 81 4.08 1.34 18.54
C PHE A 81 5.24 1.68 19.49
N GLY A 82 5.10 2.75 20.29
CA GLY A 82 6.14 3.18 21.23
C GLY A 82 6.44 2.14 22.31
N LYS A 83 5.44 1.30 22.63
CA LYS A 83 5.61 0.05 23.36
C LYS A 83 5.39 -1.11 22.40
N THR A 84 6.34 -2.04 22.35
CA THR A 84 6.18 -3.27 21.56
C THR A 84 4.94 -4.02 22.05
N PRO A 85 3.96 -4.33 21.17
CA PRO A 85 2.79 -5.06 21.58
C PRO A 85 3.17 -6.49 22.00
N VAL A 86 2.45 -7.05 22.97
CA VAL A 86 2.68 -8.43 23.41
C VAL A 86 2.03 -9.37 22.41
N PHE A 87 2.81 -10.26 21.80
CA PHE A 87 2.29 -11.25 20.87
C PHE A 87 2.13 -12.61 21.55
N ASN A 88 0.96 -12.81 22.17
CA ASN A 88 0.58 -14.11 22.72
C ASN A 88 0.13 -15.04 21.59
N ARG A 89 0.87 -16.12 21.35
CA ARG A 89 0.63 -17.03 20.24
C ARG A 89 1.01 -18.48 20.58
N PRO A 90 0.43 -19.46 19.88
CA PRO A 90 0.93 -20.84 19.88
C PRO A 90 2.36 -20.93 19.32
N SER A 91 3.09 -22.00 19.67
CA SER A 91 4.47 -22.23 19.21
C SER A 91 4.55 -22.38 17.69
N GLU A 92 3.48 -22.85 17.04
CA GLU A 92 3.40 -22.98 15.59
C GLU A 92 3.49 -21.63 14.85
N LEU A 93 3.18 -20.51 15.52
CA LEU A 93 3.24 -19.17 14.95
C LEU A 93 4.51 -18.40 15.35
N GLU A 94 5.49 -19.09 15.95
CA GLU A 94 6.72 -18.45 16.43
C GLU A 94 7.51 -17.77 15.31
N TYR A 95 7.51 -18.38 14.13
CA TYR A 95 8.20 -17.88 12.94
C TYR A 95 7.77 -16.46 12.55
N LEU A 96 6.53 -16.05 12.84
CA LEU A 96 6.02 -14.71 12.52
C LEU A 96 6.80 -13.59 13.21
N GLU A 97 7.54 -13.87 14.29
CA GLU A 97 8.39 -12.85 14.91
C GLU A 97 9.62 -12.49 14.09
N ARG A 98 10.07 -13.40 13.23
CA ARG A 98 11.27 -13.20 12.41
C ARG A 98 10.94 -13.06 10.94
N ASN A 99 9.90 -13.74 10.45
CA ASN A 99 9.54 -13.75 9.04
C ASN A 99 8.03 -13.98 8.83
N ALA A 100 7.25 -12.91 8.97
CA ALA A 100 5.82 -12.91 8.76
C ALA A 100 5.41 -12.72 7.28
N ASP A 101 6.25 -12.11 6.44
CA ASP A 101 5.90 -11.75 5.06
C ASP A 101 6.72 -12.46 3.98
N GLY A 102 7.58 -13.41 4.38
CA GLY A 102 8.52 -14.12 3.51
C GLY A 102 9.80 -13.36 3.19
N ALA A 103 9.90 -12.07 3.54
CA ALA A 103 11.06 -11.22 3.28
C ALA A 103 11.91 -10.93 4.54
N GLY A 104 11.68 -11.68 5.62
CA GLY A 104 12.37 -11.51 6.90
C GLY A 104 11.82 -10.35 7.75
N ARG A 105 10.59 -9.90 7.50
CA ARG A 105 9.95 -8.88 8.35
C ARG A 105 9.15 -9.52 9.47
N SER A 106 9.26 -8.98 10.67
CA SER A 106 8.47 -9.47 11.81
C SER A 106 6.99 -9.08 11.68
N ILE A 107 6.14 -9.79 12.41
CA ILE A 107 4.71 -9.46 12.54
C ILE A 107 4.50 -8.03 13.04
N TYR A 108 5.42 -7.52 13.86
CA TYR A 108 5.41 -6.14 14.35
C TYR A 108 5.62 -5.14 13.21
N GLN A 109 6.57 -5.41 12.31
CA GLN A 109 6.83 -4.57 11.14
C GLN A 109 5.65 -4.64 10.14
N VAL A 110 5.07 -5.83 9.97
CA VAL A 110 3.84 -6.03 9.17
C VAL A 110 2.68 -5.23 9.76
N ALA A 111 2.47 -5.28 11.07
CA ALA A 111 1.45 -4.51 11.77
C ALA A 111 1.68 -3.00 11.64
N GLN A 112 2.92 -2.51 11.82
CA GLN A 112 3.27 -1.11 11.61
C GLN A 112 2.96 -0.64 10.18
N ARG A 113 3.25 -1.49 9.18
CA ARG A 113 2.93 -1.22 7.78
C ARG A 113 1.42 -1.15 7.55
N ALA A 114 0.65 -2.10 8.09
CA ALA A 114 -0.81 -2.10 7.99
C ALA A 114 -1.42 -0.85 8.64
N THR A 115 -1.02 -0.52 9.88
CA THR A 115 -1.48 0.68 10.58
C THR A 115 -1.13 1.96 9.83
N ARG A 116 0.05 2.02 9.21
CA ARG A 116 0.44 3.16 8.35
C ARG A 116 -0.50 3.35 7.17
N LEU A 117 -0.88 2.26 6.50
CA LEU A 117 -1.82 2.31 5.38
C LEU A 117 -3.24 2.65 5.82
N ILE A 118 -3.69 2.13 6.96
CA ILE A 118 -5.00 2.48 7.53
C ILE A 118 -5.04 3.97 7.92
N ASN A 119 -4.00 4.49 8.58
CA ASN A 119 -3.95 5.90 8.98
C ASN A 119 -3.91 6.84 7.77
N ARG A 120 -3.30 6.40 6.66
CA ARG A 120 -3.17 7.17 5.42
C ARG A 120 -4.37 7.06 4.49
N ASN A 121 -4.88 5.85 4.23
CA ASN A 121 -5.87 5.57 3.19
C ASN A 121 -7.21 5.08 3.76
N TYR A 122 -7.38 5.07 5.09
CA TYR A 122 -8.55 4.53 5.82
C TYR A 122 -8.80 3.02 5.61
N ARG A 123 -7.96 2.35 4.82
CA ARG A 123 -8.11 0.94 4.44
C ARG A 123 -6.76 0.35 4.03
N CYS A 124 -6.58 -0.93 4.30
CA CYS A 124 -5.60 -1.78 3.64
C CYS A 124 -6.16 -3.21 3.53
N GLY A 125 -5.56 -4.03 2.66
CA GLY A 125 -5.83 -5.45 2.60
C GLY A 125 -4.77 -6.23 3.38
N ILE A 126 -5.20 -7.31 4.03
CA ILE A 126 -4.30 -8.32 4.58
C ILE A 126 -4.63 -9.61 3.84
N TYR A 127 -3.66 -10.10 3.07
CA TYR A 127 -3.77 -11.33 2.30
C TYR A 127 -2.81 -12.33 2.90
N VAL A 128 -3.31 -13.51 3.27
CA VAL A 128 -2.49 -14.59 3.79
C VAL A 128 -2.44 -15.67 2.73
N ASP A 129 -1.22 -16.00 2.31
CA ASP A 129 -1.00 -17.04 1.33
C ASP A 129 -0.12 -18.15 1.90
N HIS A 130 -0.35 -19.37 1.45
CA HIS A 130 0.51 -20.50 1.76
C HIS A 130 1.18 -20.96 0.48
N PRO A 131 2.53 -21.10 0.44
CA PRO A 131 3.20 -21.56 -0.76
C PRO A 131 2.68 -22.96 -1.14
N SER A 132 2.47 -23.19 -2.43
CA SER A 132 2.06 -24.49 -2.93
C SER A 132 3.22 -25.47 -2.81
N VAL A 133 3.19 -26.28 -1.75
CA VAL A 133 4.16 -27.36 -1.53
C VAL A 133 3.47 -28.71 -1.63
N ALA A 134 4.21 -29.71 -2.11
CA ALA A 134 3.69 -31.07 -2.19
C ALA A 134 3.23 -31.54 -0.80
N PRO A 135 2.05 -32.18 -0.69
CA PRO A 135 1.48 -32.56 0.60
C PRO A 135 2.47 -33.39 1.41
N SER A 136 2.73 -32.97 2.64
CA SER A 136 3.60 -33.66 3.58
C SER A 136 2.88 -34.85 4.20
N LYS A 137 3.59 -35.96 4.41
CA LYS A 137 3.02 -37.14 5.08
C LYS A 137 2.88 -36.94 6.58
N ASN A 138 3.69 -36.06 7.17
CA ASN A 138 3.67 -35.73 8.60
C ASN A 138 4.16 -34.29 8.88
N ARG A 139 3.94 -33.81 10.13
CA ARG A 139 4.31 -32.45 10.57
C ARG A 139 5.82 -32.17 10.56
N ALA A 140 6.66 -33.21 10.72
CA ALA A 140 8.12 -33.06 10.71
C ALA A 140 8.66 -32.81 9.29
N GLU A 141 8.10 -33.48 8.29
CA GLU A 141 8.39 -33.26 6.88
C GLU A 141 7.94 -31.86 6.45
N ASP A 142 6.79 -31.40 6.96
CA ASP A 142 6.25 -30.06 6.70
C ASP A 142 7.16 -28.95 7.26
N ALA A 143 7.64 -29.11 8.50
CA ALA A 143 8.60 -28.20 9.11
C ALA A 143 9.94 -28.13 8.33
N THR A 144 10.33 -29.24 7.68
CA THR A 144 11.57 -29.32 6.89
C THR A 144 11.44 -28.64 5.53
N LYS A 145 10.21 -28.59 4.97
CA LYS A 145 9.93 -27.90 3.69
C LYS A 145 10.02 -26.38 3.79
N GLY A 146 10.01 -25.82 5.00
CA GLY A 146 10.08 -24.38 5.22
C GLY A 146 8.88 -23.63 4.64
N ALA A 147 7.77 -24.32 4.41
CA ALA A 147 6.52 -23.76 3.91
C ALA A 147 5.72 -23.22 5.09
N PHE A 148 5.59 -21.89 5.15
CA PHE A 148 4.80 -21.24 6.18
C PHE A 148 3.82 -20.26 5.53
N PRO A 149 2.63 -20.05 6.13
CA PRO A 149 1.75 -18.97 5.73
C PRO A 149 2.45 -17.61 5.80
N MET A 150 2.34 -16.82 4.75
CA MET A 150 2.93 -15.49 4.65
C MET A 150 1.82 -14.43 4.62
N ILE A 151 2.05 -13.32 5.33
CA ILE A 151 1.14 -12.20 5.42
C ILE A 151 1.61 -11.08 4.50
N HIS A 152 0.78 -10.75 3.51
CA HIS A 152 1.01 -9.69 2.55
C HIS A 152 0.05 -8.52 2.80
N VAL A 153 0.63 -7.34 3.04
CA VAL A 153 -0.15 -6.11 3.23
C VAL A 153 -0.32 -5.40 1.89
N ILE A 154 -1.58 -5.32 1.44
CA ILE A 154 -1.99 -4.77 0.16
C ILE A 154 -2.50 -3.34 0.33
N GLN A 155 -2.07 -2.44 -0.56
CA GLN A 155 -2.51 -1.04 -0.56
C GLN A 155 -3.99 -0.94 -0.97
N ALA A 156 -4.72 0.05 -0.44
CA ALA A 156 -6.13 0.27 -0.76
C ALA A 156 -6.39 0.39 -2.27
N ALA A 157 -5.54 1.14 -2.98
CA ALA A 157 -5.66 1.35 -4.43
C ALA A 157 -5.50 0.06 -5.27
N ALA A 158 -4.89 -0.98 -4.72
CA ALA A 158 -4.75 -2.27 -5.39
C ALA A 158 -5.99 -3.17 -5.21
N ILE A 159 -6.90 -2.85 -4.28
CA ILE A 159 -8.14 -3.60 -4.06
C ILE A 159 -9.25 -2.92 -4.85
N LYS A 160 -9.62 -3.48 -6.00
CA LYS A 160 -10.52 -2.84 -6.97
C LYS A 160 -11.99 -3.07 -6.68
N ASP A 161 -12.31 -4.21 -6.09
CA ASP A 161 -13.68 -4.63 -5.85
C ASP A 161 -13.75 -5.58 -4.65
N TRP A 162 -14.89 -5.63 -3.96
CA TRP A 162 -15.11 -6.54 -2.85
C TRP A 162 -16.60 -6.68 -2.55
N ASP A 163 -17.00 -7.82 -2.00
CA ASP A 163 -18.39 -8.06 -1.63
C ASP A 163 -18.51 -8.81 -0.30
N TYR A 164 -19.66 -8.68 0.33
CA TYR A 164 -19.95 -9.24 1.64
C TYR A 164 -21.22 -10.07 1.61
N ILE A 165 -21.21 -11.18 2.35
CA ILE A 165 -22.37 -12.01 2.62
C ILE A 165 -22.74 -11.92 4.09
N ILE A 166 -23.99 -12.19 4.43
CA ILE A 166 -24.45 -12.30 5.81
C ILE A 166 -24.45 -13.77 6.19
N VAL A 167 -23.62 -14.15 7.17
CA VAL A 167 -23.60 -15.51 7.74
C VAL A 167 -23.81 -15.40 9.24
N GLY A 168 -24.94 -15.93 9.73
CA GLY A 168 -25.29 -15.87 11.16
C GLY A 168 -25.46 -14.43 11.65
N ASN A 169 -26.17 -13.59 10.88
CA ASN A 169 -26.37 -12.16 11.17
C ASN A 169 -25.09 -11.32 11.27
N GLN A 170 -23.97 -11.82 10.72
CA GLN A 170 -22.71 -11.08 10.65
C GLN A 170 -22.29 -10.89 9.20
N LYS A 171 -21.92 -9.65 8.85
CA LYS A 171 -21.39 -9.30 7.54
C LYS A 171 -19.96 -9.83 7.42
N LYS A 172 -19.73 -10.81 6.55
CA LYS A 172 -18.43 -11.44 6.29
C LYS A 172 -17.99 -11.15 4.86
N LEU A 173 -16.69 -10.90 4.69
CA LEU A 173 -16.09 -10.70 3.38
C LEU A 173 -16.18 -12.00 2.57
N SER A 174 -16.72 -11.93 1.36
CA SER A 174 -16.94 -13.10 0.48
C SER A 174 -16.13 -13.05 -0.80
N PHE A 175 -15.82 -11.85 -1.27
CA PHE A 175 -15.14 -11.62 -2.53
C PHE A 175 -14.20 -10.43 -2.39
N VAL A 176 -13.03 -10.54 -3.03
CA VAL A 176 -12.06 -9.45 -3.17
C VAL A 176 -11.41 -9.55 -4.54
N LYS A 177 -11.41 -8.47 -5.29
CA LYS A 177 -10.66 -8.31 -6.54
C LYS A 177 -9.41 -7.48 -6.28
N ILE A 178 -8.26 -8.09 -6.52
CA ILE A 178 -6.94 -7.49 -6.28
C ILE A 178 -6.25 -7.27 -7.62
N LEU A 179 -5.54 -6.14 -7.76
CA LEU A 179 -4.71 -5.84 -8.90
C LEU A 179 -3.39 -6.61 -8.84
N GLU A 180 -3.13 -7.43 -9.85
CA GLU A 180 -1.86 -8.12 -10.03
C GLU A 180 -0.85 -7.23 -10.77
N SER A 181 0.44 -7.34 -10.43
CA SER A 181 1.54 -6.70 -11.16
C SER A 181 2.53 -7.77 -11.61
N ILE A 182 2.66 -7.94 -12.93
CA ILE A 182 3.59 -8.89 -13.53
C ILE A 182 4.84 -8.12 -13.95
N LYS A 183 6.01 -8.57 -13.48
CA LYS A 183 7.31 -8.04 -13.92
C LYS A 183 8.02 -9.08 -14.77
N VAL A 184 8.14 -8.81 -16.06
CA VAL A 184 8.96 -9.62 -16.98
C VAL A 184 10.40 -9.14 -16.89
N ARG A 185 11.32 -10.03 -16.51
CA ARG A 185 12.76 -9.75 -16.53
C ARG A 185 13.37 -10.48 -17.71
N ASN A 186 13.96 -9.72 -18.64
CA ASN A 186 14.74 -10.30 -19.71
C ASN A 186 16.19 -10.45 -19.23
N GLY A 187 16.74 -11.68 -19.27
CA GLY A 187 18.19 -11.91 -19.15
C GLY A 187 18.75 -12.41 -17.81
N PHE A 188 17.97 -13.07 -16.96
CA PHE A 188 18.55 -13.86 -15.86
C PHE A 188 18.72 -15.32 -16.29
N SER A 189 19.92 -15.66 -16.78
CA SER A 189 20.42 -17.03 -16.74
C SER A 189 20.94 -17.31 -15.34
N VAL A 190 20.33 -18.27 -14.64
CA VAL A 190 20.82 -18.80 -13.36
C VAL A 190 22.04 -19.69 -13.61
#